data_AF-A0A7Y5L4X7-F1
#
_entry.id   AF-A0A7Y5L4X7-F1
#
_cell.length_a   1.000
_cell.length_b   1.000
_cell.length_c   1.000
_cell.angle_alpha   90.00
_cell.angle_beta   90.00
_cell.angle_gamma   90.00
#
_symmetry.space_group_name_H-M   'P 1'
#
loop_
_entity.id
_entity.type
_entity.pdbx_description
1 polymer ?
#
loop_
_entity_poly.entity_id
_entity_poly.type
_entity_poly.pdbx_seq_one_letter_code
_entity_poly.pdbx_strand_id
1 'polypeptide(L)'
;MKKLTQGKHEMNNQRRKEIAKIISMVEAFQQDFENLKEAVSEAKNQLETVLDEEREYLENMPESLHSSDRYYTAEAAISNMEEAFSEFENLENAFEFDSESVVEKLDTARE
;
A
#
# COMPACT_ATOMS: atom_id res chain seq x y z
N MET A 1 35.03 23.62 -33.13
CA MET A 1 33.64 23.15 -33.29
C MET A 1 33.43 21.66 -32.95
N LYS A 2 34.29 20.72 -33.38
CA LYS A 2 34.13 19.26 -33.09
C LYS A 2 33.98 18.85 -31.60
N LYS A 3 34.69 19.51 -30.66
CA LYS A 3 34.60 19.19 -29.21
C LYS A 3 33.24 19.53 -28.57
N LEU A 4 32.58 20.60 -29.03
CA LEU A 4 31.29 21.06 -28.49
C LEU A 4 30.12 20.13 -28.91
N THR A 5 30.21 19.54 -30.09
CA THR A 5 29.22 18.55 -30.58
C THR A 5 29.40 17.18 -29.92
N GLN A 6 30.64 16.72 -29.67
CA GLN A 6 30.91 15.48 -28.95
C GLN A 6 30.35 15.50 -27.51
N GLY A 7 30.58 16.59 -26.75
CA GLY A 7 30.07 16.70 -25.38
C GLY A 7 28.53 16.70 -25.29
N LYS A 8 27.83 17.31 -26.26
CA LYS A 8 26.36 17.27 -26.32
C LYS A 8 25.81 15.86 -26.60
N HIS A 9 26.45 15.11 -27.50
CA HIS A 9 26.06 13.72 -27.76
C HIS A 9 26.31 12.81 -26.55
N GLU A 10 27.43 13.00 -25.85
CA GLU A 10 27.77 12.26 -24.65
C GLU A 10 26.78 12.53 -23.50
N MET A 11 26.42 13.80 -23.28
CA MET A 11 25.39 14.19 -22.30
C MET A 11 24.01 13.62 -22.65
N ASN A 12 23.61 13.61 -23.93
CA ASN A 12 22.34 13.01 -24.34
C ASN A 12 22.35 11.49 -24.08
N ASN A 13 23.42 10.80 -24.47
CA ASN A 13 23.55 9.38 -24.20
C ASN A 13 23.52 9.05 -22.69
N GLN A 14 24.14 9.89 -21.85
CA GLN A 14 24.08 9.72 -20.40
C GLN A 14 22.66 9.92 -19.88
N ARG A 15 21.96 10.99 -20.30
CA ARG A 15 20.55 11.24 -19.94
C ARG A 15 19.67 10.03 -20.25
N ARG A 16 19.79 9.48 -21.47
CA ARG A 16 19.00 8.32 -21.90
C ARG A 16 19.26 7.08 -21.03
N LYS A 17 20.51 6.85 -20.64
CA LYS A 17 20.86 5.75 -19.72
C LYS A 17 20.25 5.94 -18.34
N GLU A 18 20.27 7.15 -17.78
CA GLU A 18 19.66 7.40 -16.47
C GLU A 18 18.14 7.21 -16.53
N ILE A 19 17.47 7.70 -17.59
CA ILE A 19 16.03 7.48 -17.76
C ILE A 19 15.70 5.99 -17.85
N ALA A 20 16.50 5.21 -18.59
CA ALA A 20 16.31 3.75 -18.68
C ALA A 20 16.43 3.06 -17.30
N LYS A 21 17.36 3.50 -16.45
CA LYS A 21 17.47 2.98 -15.07
C LYS A 21 16.23 3.32 -14.24
N ILE A 22 15.70 4.54 -14.36
CA ILE A 22 14.50 4.96 -13.62
C ILE A 22 13.30 4.12 -14.06
N ILE A 23 13.15 3.85 -15.36
CA ILE A 23 12.10 2.95 -15.88
C ILE A 23 12.21 1.59 -15.20
N SER A 24 13.41 0.97 -15.20
CA SER A 24 13.60 -0.32 -14.54
C SER A 24 13.33 -0.30 -13.03
N MET A 25 13.55 0.84 -12.36
CA MET A 25 13.17 1.01 -10.96
C MET A 25 11.65 1.04 -10.79
N VAL A 26 10.93 1.77 -11.64
CA VAL A 26 9.45 1.85 -11.61
C VAL A 26 8.82 0.49 -11.87
N GLU A 27 9.33 -0.25 -12.87
CA GLU A 27 8.88 -1.61 -13.18
C GLU A 27 9.11 -2.57 -12.00
N ALA A 28 10.25 -2.45 -11.31
CA ALA A 28 10.52 -3.26 -10.11
C ALA A 28 9.56 -2.89 -8.95
N PHE A 29 9.33 -1.59 -8.73
CA PHE A 29 8.42 -1.13 -7.69
C PHE A 29 6.98 -1.57 -7.93
N GLN A 30 6.55 -1.73 -9.18
CA GLN A 30 5.21 -2.22 -9.49
C GLN A 30 4.96 -3.59 -8.87
N GLN A 31 5.91 -4.53 -8.98
CA GLN A 31 5.75 -5.85 -8.39
C GLN A 31 5.72 -5.79 -6.86
N ASP A 32 6.62 -5.02 -6.24
CA ASP A 32 6.65 -4.85 -4.79
C ASP A 32 5.36 -4.21 -4.26
N PHE A 33 4.78 -3.28 -5.03
CA PHE A 33 3.55 -2.58 -4.69
C PHE A 33 2.32 -3.50 -4.75
N GLU A 34 2.21 -4.34 -5.78
CA GLU A 34 1.13 -5.34 -5.86
C GLU A 34 1.23 -6.38 -4.73
N ASN A 35 2.45 -6.86 -4.43
CA ASN A 35 2.65 -7.77 -3.30
C ASN A 35 2.24 -7.12 -1.96
N LEU A 36 2.53 -5.83 -1.77
CA LEU A 36 2.15 -5.09 -0.58
C LEU A 36 0.62 -4.93 -0.49
N LYS A 37 -0.06 -4.61 -1.60
CA LYS A 37 -1.53 -4.56 -1.67
C LYS A 37 -2.16 -5.87 -1.23
N GLU A 38 -1.69 -6.98 -1.77
CA GLU A 38 -2.19 -8.32 -1.42
C GLU A 38 -2.00 -8.60 0.08
N ALA A 39 -0.82 -8.31 0.62
CA ALA A 39 -0.52 -8.52 2.05
C ALA A 39 -1.39 -7.64 2.98
N VAL A 40 -1.64 -6.39 2.60
CA VAL A 40 -2.54 -5.49 3.34
C VAL A 40 -3.98 -6.01 3.32
N SER A 41 -4.46 -6.45 2.16
CA SER A 41 -5.81 -6.99 2.03
C SER A 41 -5.98 -8.28 2.83
N GLU A 42 -4.99 -9.17 2.81
CA GLU A 42 -5.00 -10.39 3.62
C GLU A 42 -5.05 -10.07 5.12
N ALA A 43 -4.20 -9.17 5.61
CA ALA A 43 -4.19 -8.78 7.02
C ALA A 43 -5.52 -8.13 7.45
N LYS A 44 -6.10 -7.28 6.60
CA LYS A 44 -7.40 -6.64 6.83
C LYS A 44 -8.52 -7.68 6.94
N ASN A 45 -8.59 -8.64 6.03
CA ASN A 45 -9.61 -9.69 6.03
C ASN A 45 -9.49 -10.61 7.25
N GLN A 46 -8.25 -10.91 7.69
CA GLN A 46 -8.02 -11.64 8.93
C GLN A 46 -8.49 -10.85 10.16
N LEU A 47 -8.22 -9.54 10.20
CA LEU A 47 -8.72 -8.67 11.27
C LEU A 47 -10.24 -8.62 11.30
N GLU A 48 -10.91 -8.51 10.14
CA GLU A 48 -12.37 -8.54 10.03
C GLU A 48 -12.96 -9.82 10.62
N THR A 49 -12.35 -10.96 10.31
CA THR A 49 -12.77 -12.26 10.85
C THR A 49 -12.72 -12.28 12.37
N VAL A 50 -11.60 -11.84 12.96
CA VAL A 50 -11.44 -11.80 14.43
C VAL A 50 -12.38 -10.77 15.07
N LEU A 51 -12.60 -9.63 14.41
CA LEU A 51 -13.52 -8.61 14.87
C LEU A 51 -14.98 -9.13 14.91
N ASP A 52 -15.40 -9.87 13.89
CA ASP A 52 -16.72 -10.48 13.85
C ASP A 52 -16.88 -11.57 14.92
N GLU A 53 -15.86 -12.38 15.15
CA GLU A 53 -15.82 -13.36 16.26
C GLU A 53 -15.96 -12.68 17.63
N GLU A 54 -15.28 -11.55 17.86
CA GLU A 54 -15.35 -10.81 19.12
C GLU A 54 -16.73 -10.14 19.31
N ARG A 55 -17.33 -9.62 18.24
CA ARG A 55 -18.70 -9.10 18.26
C ARG A 55 -19.71 -10.19 18.60
N GLU A 56 -19.62 -11.36 17.96
CA GLU A 56 -20.47 -12.51 18.27
C GLU A 56 -20.28 -12.97 19.73
N TYR A 57 -19.03 -12.96 20.24
CA TYR A 57 -18.74 -13.26 21.64
C TYR A 57 -19.44 -12.30 22.60
N LEU A 58 -19.39 -11.00 22.32
CA LEU A 58 -20.02 -9.97 23.15
C LEU A 58 -21.54 -10.06 23.11
N GLU A 59 -22.13 -10.25 21.93
CA GLU A 59 -23.59 -10.42 21.75
C GLU A 59 -24.13 -11.64 22.50
N ASN A 60 -23.38 -12.73 22.53
CA ASN A 60 -23.74 -13.96 23.24
C ASN A 60 -23.45 -13.91 24.75
N MET A 61 -22.87 -12.82 25.27
CA MET A 61 -22.54 -12.72 26.69
C MET A 61 -23.81 -12.59 27.56
N PRO A 62 -23.94 -13.36 28.66
CA PRO A 62 -25.05 -13.20 29.59
C PRO A 62 -25.18 -11.77 30.10
N GLU A 63 -26.40 -11.23 30.11
CA GLU A 63 -26.69 -9.85 30.55
C GLU A 63 -26.23 -9.56 31.99
N SER A 64 -26.18 -10.59 32.85
CA SER A 64 -25.62 -10.49 34.20
C SER A 64 -24.13 -10.10 34.25
N LEU A 65 -23.42 -10.21 33.11
CA LEU A 65 -22.01 -9.85 32.96
C LEU A 65 -21.81 -8.51 32.23
N HIS A 66 -22.86 -7.82 31.78
CA HIS A 66 -22.74 -6.56 31.02
C HIS A 66 -22.17 -5.39 31.83
N SER A 67 -22.10 -5.51 33.16
CA SER A 67 -21.41 -4.55 34.04
C SER A 67 -20.05 -5.05 34.54
N SER A 68 -19.57 -6.17 33.99
CA SER A 68 -18.30 -6.77 34.41
C SER A 68 -17.12 -6.18 33.64
N ASP A 69 -15.94 -6.21 34.25
CA ASP A 69 -14.68 -5.84 33.59
C ASP A 69 -14.45 -6.60 32.27
N ARG A 70 -14.96 -7.84 32.18
CA ARG A 70 -14.86 -8.67 30.97
C ARG A 70 -15.65 -8.08 29.82
N TYR A 71 -16.86 -7.58 30.08
CA TYR A 71 -17.69 -6.95 29.06
C TYR A 71 -17.02 -5.67 28.54
N TYR A 72 -16.57 -4.79 29.44
CA TYR A 72 -15.87 -3.57 29.05
C TYR A 72 -14.55 -3.83 28.31
N THR A 73 -13.84 -4.92 28.66
CA THR A 73 -12.62 -5.33 27.94
C THR A 73 -12.93 -5.74 26.51
N ALA A 74 -14.00 -6.51 26.29
CA ALA A 74 -14.44 -6.92 24.95
C ALA A 74 -14.93 -5.73 24.12
N GLU A 75 -15.71 -4.80 24.70
CA GLU A 75 -16.09 -3.54 24.01
C GLU A 75 -14.86 -2.72 23.59
N ALA A 76 -13.87 -2.59 24.47
CA ALA A 76 -12.64 -1.88 24.15
C ALA A 76 -11.83 -2.61 23.07
N ALA A 77 -11.80 -3.94 23.07
CA ALA A 77 -11.13 -4.72 22.03
C ALA A 77 -11.77 -4.49 20.66
N ILE A 78 -13.11 -4.56 20.57
CA ILE A 78 -13.88 -4.28 19.36
C ILE A 78 -13.57 -2.86 18.86
N SER A 79 -13.67 -1.85 19.72
CA SER A 79 -13.38 -0.45 19.34
C SER A 79 -11.98 -0.28 18.76
N ASN A 80 -10.96 -0.87 19.39
CA ASN A 80 -9.58 -0.78 18.89
C ASN A 80 -9.40 -1.52 17.54
N MET A 81 -10.07 -2.66 17.36
CA MET A 81 -10.02 -3.41 16.11
C MET A 81 -10.75 -2.68 14.97
N GLU A 82 -11.86 -2.00 15.23
CA GLU A 82 -12.57 -1.16 14.26
C GLU A 82 -11.73 0.05 13.81
N GLU A 83 -11.02 0.68 14.75
CA GLU A 83 -10.07 1.74 14.44
C GLU A 83 -8.92 1.19 13.56
N ALA A 84 -8.34 0.04 13.92
CA ALA A 84 -7.29 -0.58 13.12
C ALA A 84 -7.78 -0.99 11.73
N PHE A 85 -8.99 -1.53 11.61
CA PHE A 85 -9.62 -1.89 10.33
C PHE A 85 -9.78 -0.66 9.43
N SER A 86 -10.22 0.47 10.01
CA SER A 86 -10.32 1.75 9.30
C SER A 86 -8.97 2.22 8.75
N GLU A 87 -7.88 2.04 9.50
CA GLU A 87 -6.53 2.35 9.01
C GLU A 87 -6.10 1.46 7.83
N PHE A 88 -6.50 0.18 7.83
CA PHE A 88 -6.29 -0.70 6.67
C PHE A 88 -7.07 -0.23 5.44
N GLU A 89 -8.34 0.16 5.59
CA GLU A 89 -9.14 0.70 4.48
C GLU A 89 -8.52 2.00 3.93
N ASN A 90 -8.03 2.88 4.82
CA ASN A 90 -7.33 4.10 4.42
C ASN A 90 -6.06 3.78 3.61
N LEU A 91 -5.29 2.77 4.04
CA LEU A 91 -4.09 2.34 3.34
C LEU A 91 -4.41 1.72 1.96
N GLU A 92 -5.44 0.87 1.86
CA GLU A 92 -5.89 0.31 0.58
C GLU A 92 -6.30 1.41 -0.41
N ASN A 93 -7.05 2.41 0.06
CA ASN A 93 -7.44 3.56 -0.76
C ASN A 93 -6.24 4.44 -1.17
N ALA A 94 -5.16 4.44 -0.39
CA ALA A 94 -3.93 5.16 -0.72
C ALA A 94 -3.08 4.46 -1.78
N PHE A 95 -3.37 3.20 -2.13
CA PHE A 95 -2.62 2.46 -3.15
C PHE A 95 -2.97 2.88 -4.60
N GLU A 96 -2.73 4.15 -4.91
CA GLU A 96 -2.87 4.69 -6.25
C GLU A 96 -1.48 5.00 -6.84
N PHE A 97 -1.02 4.14 -7.75
CA PHE A 97 0.20 4.40 -8.51
C PHE A 97 0.07 3.84 -9.92
N ASP A 98 -0.01 4.74 -10.90
CA ASP A 98 -0.10 4.40 -12.32
C ASP A 98 1.31 4.26 -12.93
N SER A 99 1.93 3.12 -12.65
CA SER A 99 3.27 2.78 -13.13
C SER A 99 3.37 2.78 -14.66
N GLU A 100 2.33 2.31 -15.37
CA GLU A 100 2.28 2.28 -16.83
C GLU A 100 2.40 3.69 -17.42
N SER A 101 1.61 4.63 -16.90
CA SER A 101 1.61 6.04 -17.29
C SER A 101 2.93 6.75 -16.98
N VAL A 102 3.63 6.34 -15.92
CA VAL A 102 4.98 6.84 -15.60
C VAL A 102 6.00 6.31 -16.61
N VAL A 103 5.98 5.00 -16.89
CA VAL A 103 6.88 4.36 -17.85
C VAL A 103 6.71 4.96 -19.24
N GLU A 104 5.47 5.14 -19.72
CA GLU A 104 5.17 5.75 -21.03
C GLU A 104 5.81 7.15 -21.18
N LYS A 105 5.66 8.01 -20.16
CA LYS A 105 6.21 9.38 -20.17
C LYS A 105 7.73 9.37 -20.16
N LEU A 106 8.34 8.44 -19.41
CA LEU A 106 9.78 8.31 -19.35
C LEU A 106 10.36 7.74 -20.64
N ASP A 107 9.70 6.76 -21.26
CA ASP A 107 10.11 6.23 -22.55
C ASP A 107 10.08 7.33 -23.63
N THR A 108 9.02 8.14 -23.65
CA THR A 108 8.93 9.32 -24.55
C THR A 108 10.07 10.31 -24.30
N ALA A 109 10.42 10.58 -23.04
CA ALA A 109 11.53 11.49 -22.69
C ALA A 109 12.92 10.91 -23.00
N ARG A 110 13.02 9.57 -23.11
CA ARG A 110 14.26 8.86 -23.41
C ARG A 110 14.63 8.96 -24.89
N GLU A 111 13.66 9.04 -25.79
CA GLU A 111 13.91 9.18 -27.24
C GLU A 111 14.77 10.42 -27.58
#